data_AF-A0A167BWA8-F1
#
_entry.id   AF-A0A167BWA8-F1
#
_cell.length_a   1.000
_cell.length_b   1.000
_cell.length_c   1.000
_cell.angle_alpha   90.00
_cell.angle_beta   90.00
_cell.angle_gamma   90.00
#
_symmetry.space_group_name_H-M   'P 1'
#
loop_
_entity.id
_entity.type
_entity.pdbx_description
1 polymer ?
#
loop_
_entity_poly.entity_id
_entity_poly.type
_entity_poly.pdbx_seq_one_letter_code
_entity_poly.pdbx_strand_id
1 'polypeptide(L)'
;MLGDTENYMEGNPLVTPAAIVPEFYLLPFYAMLRSMPSKLGGVMTMLAAMLILLALPFVDFSIIRGNAFKVISKLLYGLFVCNFILLGLLGAQHIEVPFILLGQVATVMYFGYFMVLLPAVSMLENMLFYLAIKK
;
A
#
# COMPACT_ATOMS: atom_id res chain seq x y z
N MET A 1 19.94 0.37 -15.48
CA MET A 1 18.90 1.11 -16.24
C MET A 1 17.57 0.90 -15.52
N LEU A 2 16.76 1.96 -15.35
CA LEU A 2 15.45 1.89 -14.66
C LEU A 2 14.28 1.61 -15.62
N GLY A 3 14.55 1.50 -16.92
CA GLY A 3 13.55 1.19 -17.95
C GLY A 3 13.62 -0.28 -18.35
N ASP A 4 12.52 -0.76 -18.94
CA ASP A 4 12.41 -2.11 -19.47
C ASP A 4 13.16 -2.23 -20.80
N THR A 5 13.90 -3.33 -20.97
CA THR A 5 14.57 -3.67 -22.24
C THR A 5 13.57 -3.97 -23.36
N GLU A 6 12.37 -4.45 -23.04
CA GLU A 6 11.35 -4.78 -24.04
C GLU A 6 10.80 -3.53 -24.75
N ASN A 7 10.88 -2.36 -24.10
CA ASN A 7 10.45 -1.08 -24.69
C ASN A 7 11.39 -0.55 -25.79
N TYR A 8 12.53 -1.21 -26.05
CA TYR A 8 13.39 -0.89 -27.21
C TYR A 8 12.98 -1.62 -28.50
N MET A 9 12.02 -2.54 -28.42
CA MET A 9 11.42 -3.17 -29.59
C MET A 9 10.17 -2.39 -30.04
N GLU A 10 9.88 -2.36 -31.34
CA GLU A 10 8.64 -1.79 -31.84
C GLU A 10 7.43 -2.61 -31.36
N GLY A 11 6.36 -1.92 -30.96
CA GLY A 11 5.16 -2.57 -30.41
C GLY A 11 4.44 -3.43 -31.45
N ASN A 12 4.11 -4.67 -31.08
CA ASN A 12 3.37 -5.60 -31.92
C ASN A 12 2.00 -5.96 -31.27
N PRO A 13 0.86 -5.52 -31.83
CA PRO A 13 -0.47 -5.80 -31.26
C PRO A 13 -0.86 -7.28 -31.18
N LEU A 14 -0.17 -8.16 -31.93
CA LEU A 14 -0.46 -9.60 -31.99
C LEU A 14 0.41 -10.43 -31.03
N VAL A 15 1.39 -9.82 -30.37
CA VAL A 15 2.36 -10.53 -29.53
C VAL A 15 2.52 -9.82 -28.18
N THR A 16 2.23 -10.54 -27.10
CA THR A 16 2.53 -10.08 -25.74
C THR A 16 3.83 -10.72 -25.28
N PRO A 17 4.83 -9.93 -24.82
CA PRO A 17 6.04 -10.48 -24.26
C PRO A 17 5.80 -11.31 -23.00
N ALA A 18 6.66 -12.30 -22.74
CA ALA A 18 6.50 -13.20 -21.60
C ALA A 18 6.80 -12.54 -20.25
N ALA A 19 7.69 -11.54 -20.22
CA ALA A 19 8.13 -10.84 -19.02
C ALA A 19 7.49 -9.44 -18.91
N ILE A 20 6.25 -9.28 -19.38
CA ILE A 20 5.56 -7.98 -19.36
C ILE A 20 5.37 -7.47 -17.93
N VAL A 21 6.00 -6.34 -17.61
CA VAL A 21 5.96 -5.71 -16.30
C VAL A 21 5.78 -4.20 -16.45
N PRO A 22 4.93 -3.54 -15.63
CA PRO A 22 4.82 -2.08 -15.64
C PRO A 22 6.08 -1.39 -15.13
N GLU A 23 6.17 -0.08 -15.32
CA GLU A 23 7.23 0.71 -14.72
C GLU A 23 7.21 0.63 -13.18
N PHE A 24 8.40 0.73 -12.57
CA PHE A 24 8.61 0.41 -11.15
C PHE A 24 7.67 1.15 -10.18
N TYR A 25 7.31 2.40 -10.49
CA TYR A 25 6.44 3.24 -9.66
C TYR A 25 4.96 2.85 -9.72
N LEU A 26 4.55 2.06 -10.73
CA LEU A 26 3.20 1.51 -10.85
C LEU A 26 3.05 0.13 -10.20
N LEU A 27 4.16 -0.54 -9.89
CA LEU A 27 4.17 -1.91 -9.36
C LEU A 27 3.34 -2.12 -8.09
N PRO A 28 3.33 -1.22 -7.08
CA PRO A 28 2.50 -1.43 -5.90
C PRO A 28 1.01 -1.48 -6.22
N PHE A 29 0.55 -0.63 -7.14
CA PHE A 29 -0.85 -0.59 -7.59
C PHE A 29 -1.19 -1.80 -8.46
N TYR A 30 -0.26 -2.19 -9.34
CA TYR A 30 -0.37 -3.40 -10.13
C TYR A 30 -0.48 -4.66 -9.25
N ALA A 31 0.31 -4.76 -8.18
CA ALA A 31 0.25 -5.84 -7.19
C ALA A 31 -1.12 -5.92 -6.51
N MET A 32 -1.71 -4.78 -6.13
CA MET A 32 -3.04 -4.71 -5.54
C MET A 32 -4.15 -5.12 -6.52
N LEU A 33 -4.02 -4.74 -7.80
CA LEU A 33 -4.96 -5.13 -8.86
C LEU A 33 -4.98 -6.65 -9.05
N ARG A 34 -3.80 -7.28 -9.18
CA ARG A 34 -3.67 -8.73 -9.43
C ARG A 34 -3.94 -9.60 -8.20
N SER A 35 -3.95 -9.01 -7.01
CA SER A 35 -4.24 -9.74 -5.77
C SER A 35 -5.71 -10.16 -5.67
N MET A 36 -6.61 -9.50 -6.42
CA MET A 36 -8.04 -9.81 -6.44
C MET A 36 -8.36 -10.84 -7.54
N PRO A 37 -9.13 -11.91 -7.25
CA PRO A 37 -9.51 -12.92 -8.24
C PRO A 37 -10.61 -12.45 -9.21
N SER A 38 -11.21 -11.28 -8.98
CA SER A 38 -12.28 -10.71 -9.80
C SER A 38 -11.75 -9.54 -10.63
N LYS A 39 -12.12 -9.48 -11.91
CA LYS A 39 -11.76 -8.38 -12.82
C LYS A 39 -12.24 -7.02 -12.31
N LEU A 40 -13.52 -6.92 -11.92
CA LEU A 40 -14.07 -5.68 -11.37
C LEU A 40 -13.43 -5.36 -10.01
N GLY A 41 -13.26 -6.37 -9.15
CA GLY A 41 -12.66 -6.20 -7.84
C GLY A 41 -11.24 -5.63 -7.92
N GLY A 42 -10.39 -6.16 -8.80
CA GLY A 42 -9.03 -5.67 -8.98
C GLY A 42 -8.95 -4.20 -9.39
N VAL A 43 -9.78 -3.78 -10.35
CA VAL A 43 -9.83 -2.37 -10.80
C VAL A 43 -10.32 -1.45 -9.67
N MET A 44 -11.38 -1.85 -8.96
CA MET A 44 -11.90 -1.07 -7.84
C MET A 44 -10.89 -0.95 -6.70
N THR A 45 -10.18 -2.04 -6.36
CA THR A 45 -9.14 -2.03 -5.34
C THR A 45 -7.97 -1.12 -5.73
N MET A 46 -7.52 -1.17 -6.98
CA MET A 46 -6.44 -0.30 -7.46
C MET A 46 -6.83 1.19 -7.37
N LEU A 47 -8.03 1.55 -7.84
CA LEU A 47 -8.53 2.93 -7.74
C LEU A 47 -8.72 3.36 -6.29
N ALA A 48 -9.29 2.49 -5.45
CA ALA A 48 -9.45 2.75 -4.02
C ALA A 48 -8.11 2.96 -3.32
N ALA A 49 -7.04 2.28 -3.76
CA ALA A 49 -5.71 2.44 -3.16
C ALA A 49 -5.13 3.84 -3.37
N MET A 50 -5.49 4.54 -4.46
CA MET A 50 -5.13 5.94 -4.67
C MET A 50 -6.09 6.88 -3.94
N LEU A 51 -7.40 6.62 -4.02
CA LEU A 51 -8.43 7.49 -3.45
C LEU A 51 -8.45 7.48 -1.92
N ILE A 52 -7.98 6.41 -1.26
CA ILE A 52 -7.96 6.32 0.21
C ILE A 52 -7.09 7.40 0.86
N LEU A 53 -6.12 7.96 0.13
CA LEU A 53 -5.31 9.09 0.60
C LEU A 53 -6.18 10.33 0.90
N LEU A 54 -7.32 10.49 0.21
CA LEU A 54 -8.28 11.57 0.48
C LEU A 54 -9.00 11.40 1.82
N ALA A 55 -9.04 10.17 2.38
CA ALA A 55 -9.63 9.90 3.69
C ALA A 55 -8.73 10.38 4.85
N LEU A 56 -7.43 10.59 4.60
CA LEU A 56 -6.43 10.85 5.64
C LEU A 56 -6.78 12.00 6.61
N PRO A 57 -7.31 13.16 6.16
CA PRO A 57 -7.72 14.24 7.06
C PRO A 57 -8.88 13.88 7.99
N PHE A 58 -9.66 12.86 7.65
CA PHE A 58 -10.85 12.44 8.39
C PHE A 58 -10.60 11.25 9.32
N VAL A 59 -9.54 10.47 9.07
CA VAL A 59 -9.22 9.26 9.87
C VAL A 59 -8.13 9.49 10.92
N ASP A 60 -7.33 10.55 10.82
CA ASP A 60 -6.39 10.92 11.89
C ASP A 60 -7.13 11.68 13.00
N PHE A 61 -7.46 10.96 14.07
CA PHE A 61 -8.10 11.54 15.25
C PHE A 61 -7.10 12.15 16.24
N SER A 62 -5.82 12.22 15.89
CA SER A 62 -4.80 12.73 16.79
C SER A 62 -4.94 14.23 17.05
N ILE A 63 -4.81 14.64 18.31
CA ILE A 63 -4.85 16.05 18.71
C ILE A 63 -3.55 16.77 18.28
N ILE A 64 -2.44 16.03 18.22
CA ILE A 64 -1.12 16.54 17.87
C ILE A 64 -0.84 16.22 16.40
N ARG A 65 -0.55 17.27 15.62
CA ARG A 65 -0.22 17.13 14.20
C ARG A 65 1.15 16.48 13.99
N GLY A 66 1.20 15.46 13.14
CA GLY A 66 2.42 14.80 12.68
C GLY A 66 3.02 13.81 13.69
N ASN A 67 3.91 12.93 13.21
CA ASN A 67 4.37 11.74 13.97
C ASN A 67 5.68 11.94 14.76
N ALA A 68 6.17 13.18 14.91
CA ALA A 68 7.47 13.43 15.54
C ALA A 68 7.54 12.94 17.00
N PHE A 69 6.47 13.16 17.76
CA PHE A 69 6.38 12.81 19.18
C PHE A 69 5.45 11.61 19.46
N LYS A 70 4.95 10.95 18.41
CA LYS A 70 4.01 9.84 18.49
C LYS A 70 4.73 8.52 18.20
N VAL A 71 5.21 7.85 19.24
CA VAL A 71 6.09 6.67 19.13
C VAL A 71 5.42 5.53 18.37
N ILE A 72 4.15 5.23 18.68
CA ILE A 72 3.42 4.11 18.07
C ILE A 72 3.07 4.49 16.62
N SER A 73 2.57 5.70 16.38
CA SER A 73 2.29 6.17 15.02
C SER A 73 3.52 6.18 14.12
N LYS A 74 4.70 6.55 14.66
CA LYS A 74 5.97 6.55 13.91
C LYS A 74 6.40 5.14 13.50
N LEU A 75 6.26 4.16 14.40
CA LEU A 75 6.55 2.76 14.10
C LEU A 75 5.59 2.21 13.03
N LEU A 76 4.29 2.46 13.18
CA LEU A 76 3.28 2.00 12.21
C LEU A 76 3.45 2.64 10.84
N TYR A 77 3.83 3.91 10.77
CA TYR A 77 4.18 4.55 9.51
C TYR A 77 5.39 3.87 8.84
N GLY A 78 6.42 3.51 9.61
CA GLY A 78 7.55 2.72 9.10
C GLY A 78 7.13 1.37 8.53
N LEU A 79 6.26 0.63 9.23
CA LEU A 79 5.70 -0.63 8.76
C LEU A 79 4.85 -0.46 7.49
N PHE A 80 4.07 0.62 7.40
CA PHE A 80 3.30 0.95 6.21
C PHE A 80 4.21 1.19 4.98
N VAL A 81 5.30 1.94 5.15
CA VAL A 81 6.28 2.18 4.07
C VAL A 81 6.94 0.86 3.64
N CYS A 82 7.35 0.02 4.60
CA CYS A 82 7.90 -1.30 4.29
C CYS A 82 6.90 -2.17 3.53
N ASN A 83 5.62 -2.15 3.90
CA ASN A 83 4.56 -2.88 3.20
C ASN A 83 4.34 -2.34 1.77
N PHE A 84 4.42 -1.04 1.56
CA PHE A 84 4.29 -0.45 0.22
C PHE A 84 5.46 -0.83 -0.69
N ILE A 85 6.68 -0.88 -0.14
CA ILE A 85 7.86 -1.40 -0.86
C ILE A 85 7.68 -2.89 -1.18
N LEU A 86 7.18 -3.68 -0.23
CA LEU A 86 6.88 -5.10 -0.44
C LEU A 86 5.86 -5.29 -1.58
N LEU A 87 4.79 -4.49 -1.63
CA LEU A 87 3.83 -4.51 -2.74
C LEU A 87 4.52 -4.21 -4.09
N GLY A 88 5.43 -3.25 -4.14
CA GLY A 88 6.23 -2.99 -5.34
C GLY A 88 7.06 -4.20 -5.78
N LEU A 89 7.74 -4.86 -4.83
CA LEU A 89 8.52 -6.06 -5.10
C LEU A 89 7.65 -7.21 -5.61
N LEU A 90 6.48 -7.41 -4.99
CA LEU A 90 5.51 -8.45 -5.38
C LEU A 90 4.87 -8.17 -6.75
N GLY A 91 4.74 -6.90 -7.13
CA GLY A 91 4.24 -6.50 -8.45
C GLY A 91 5.16 -6.92 -9.60
N ALA A 92 6.47 -7.02 -9.35
CA ALA A 92 7.45 -7.48 -10.32
C ALA A 92 7.60 -9.01 -10.39
N GLN A 93 7.04 -9.76 -9.44
CA GLN A 93 7.14 -11.23 -9.43
C GLN A 93 6.07 -11.87 -10.32
N HIS A 94 6.31 -13.08 -10.83
CA HIS A 94 5.28 -13.86 -11.53
C HIS A 94 4.11 -14.23 -10.61
N ILE A 95 2.97 -14.59 -11.20
CA ILE A 95 1.74 -14.96 -10.49
C ILE A 95 1.84 -16.42 -10.05
N GLU A 96 2.57 -16.65 -8.97
CA GLU A 96 2.85 -17.99 -8.44
C GLU A 96 2.66 -18.03 -6.92
N VAL A 97 2.45 -19.23 -6.38
CA VAL A 97 2.49 -19.47 -4.93
C VAL A 97 3.97 -19.41 -4.50
N PRO A 98 4.34 -18.63 -3.46
CA PRO A 98 3.50 -18.01 -2.43
C PRO A 98 3.16 -16.52 -2.65
N PHE A 99 3.60 -15.90 -3.75
CA PHE A 99 3.48 -14.47 -3.99
C PHE A 99 2.04 -13.97 -4.13
N ILE A 100 1.12 -14.81 -4.60
CA ILE A 100 -0.31 -14.48 -4.64
C ILE A 100 -0.84 -14.18 -3.24
N LEU A 101 -0.59 -15.08 -2.28
CA LEU A 101 -1.06 -14.92 -0.91
C LEU A 101 -0.38 -13.72 -0.23
N LEU A 102 0.92 -13.55 -0.46
CA LEU A 102 1.65 -12.38 0.07
C LEU A 102 1.08 -11.07 -0.46
N GLY A 103 0.74 -11.00 -1.76
CA GLY A 103 0.12 -9.82 -2.36
C GLY A 103 -1.24 -9.49 -1.74
N GLN A 104 -2.06 -10.52 -1.50
CA GLN A 104 -3.36 -10.36 -0.84
C GLN A 104 -3.21 -9.85 0.59
N VAL A 105 -2.33 -10.45 1.38
CA VAL A 105 -2.09 -10.02 2.77
C VAL A 105 -1.52 -8.59 2.79
N ALA A 106 -0.56 -8.27 1.92
CA ALA A 106 0.01 -6.93 1.83
C ALA A 106 -1.02 -5.87 1.40
N THR A 107 -1.94 -6.22 0.50
CA THR A 107 -3.06 -5.37 0.10
C THR A 107 -4.00 -5.11 1.28
N VAL A 108 -4.36 -6.16 2.04
CA VAL A 108 -5.18 -6.01 3.25
C VAL A 108 -4.48 -5.14 4.29
N MET A 109 -3.18 -5.32 4.50
CA MET A 109 -2.39 -4.47 5.41
C MET A 109 -2.35 -3.01 4.96
N TYR A 110 -2.29 -2.73 3.65
CA TYR A 110 -2.33 -1.37 3.11
C TYR A 110 -3.63 -0.65 3.45
N PHE A 111 -4.78 -1.27 3.18
CA PHE A 111 -6.09 -0.68 3.52
C PHE A 111 -6.35 -0.65 5.03
N GLY A 112 -5.93 -1.70 5.74
CA GLY A 112 -6.05 -1.81 7.19
C GLY A 112 -5.28 -0.72 7.94
N TYR A 113 -4.18 -0.22 7.38
CA TYR A 113 -3.47 0.93 7.95
C TYR A 113 -4.38 2.16 8.06
N PHE A 114 -5.01 2.58 6.96
CA PHE A 114 -5.85 3.78 6.93
C PHE A 114 -7.18 3.59 7.67
N MET A 115 -7.84 2.44 7.48
CA MET A 115 -9.20 2.22 7.99
C MET A 115 -9.24 1.84 9.47
N VAL A 116 -8.19 1.18 9.98
CA VAL A 116 -8.22 0.59 11.32
C VAL A 116 -7.07 1.08 12.18
N LEU A 117 -5.82 0.89 11.74
CA LEU A 117 -4.66 1.13 12.60
C LEU A 117 -4.50 2.61 12.91
N LEU A 118 -4.62 3.49 11.91
CA LEU A 118 -4.44 4.92 12.07
C LEU A 118 -5.48 5.56 13.02
N PRO A 119 -6.81 5.37 12.86
CA PRO A 119 -7.78 5.89 13.82
C PRO A 119 -7.63 5.26 15.22
N ALA A 120 -7.38 3.95 15.31
CA ALA A 120 -7.24 3.30 16.62
C ALA A 120 -6.03 3.80 17.41
N VAL A 121 -4.87 3.92 16.75
CA VAL A 121 -3.62 4.33 17.40
C VAL A 121 -3.62 5.81 17.72
N SER A 122 -4.18 6.65 16.84
CA SER A 122 -4.31 8.09 17.13
C SER A 122 -5.16 8.35 18.38
N MET A 123 -6.27 7.62 18.55
CA MET A 123 -7.09 7.68 19.77
C MET A 123 -6.34 7.15 21.00
N LEU A 124 -5.63 6.03 20.88
CA LEU A 124 -4.82 5.46 21.95
C LEU A 124 -3.75 6.44 22.43
N GLU A 125 -2.99 7.03 21.51
CA GLU A 125 -1.95 8.00 21.86
C GLU A 125 -2.53 9.26 22.50
N ASN A 126 -3.69 9.75 22.05
CA ASN A 126 -4.38 10.86 22.72
C ASN A 126 -4.70 10.54 24.19
N MET A 127 -5.20 9.33 24.46
CA MET A 127 -5.49 8.88 25.82
C MET A 127 -4.22 8.80 26.67
N LEU A 128 -3.13 8.26 26.12
CA LEU A 128 -1.83 8.18 26.80
C LEU A 128 -1.28 9.57 27.14
N PHE A 129 -1.36 10.52 26.21
CA PHE A 129 -0.93 11.90 26.47
C PHE A 129 -1.76 12.56 27.59
N TYR A 130 -3.07 12.37 27.58
CA TYR A 130 -3.94 12.92 28.63
C TYR A 130 -3.61 12.35 30.03
N LEU A 131 -3.40 11.04 30.13
CA LEU A 131 -3.04 10.38 31.38
C LEU A 131 -1.66 10.81 31.90
N ALA A 132 -0.71 11.08 30.99
CA ALA A 132 0.62 11.57 31.35
C ALA A 132 0.60 12.99 31.92
N ILE A 133 -0.30 13.86 31.46
CA ILE A 133 -0.43 15.25 31.94
C ILE A 133 -1.15 15.32 33.30
N LYS A 134 -2.09 14.41 33.56
CA LYS A 134 -2.88 14.41 34.81
C LYS A 134 -2.07 13.96 36.04
N LYS A 135 -0.92 13.32 35.83
CA LYS A 135 -0.06 12.76 36.87
C LYS A 135 0.98 13.79 37.33
#